data_AF-A0A162J6F2-F1
#
_entry.id   AF-A0A162J6F2-F1
#
_cell.length_a   1.000
_cell.length_b   1.000
_cell.length_c   1.000
_cell.angle_alpha   90.00
_cell.angle_beta   90.00
_cell.angle_gamma   90.00
#
_symmetry.space_group_name_H-M   'P 1'
#
loop_
_entity.id
_entity.type
_entity.pdbx_description
1 polymer ?
#
loop_
_entity_poly.entity_id
_entity_poly.type
_entity_poly.pdbx_seq_one_letter_code
_entity_poly.pdbx_strand_id
1 'polypeptide(L)'
;MEARILQEFCGVINGITIYDRYIYYSVQYLLEKIEEKFGFVYNEKFILYLSENIETISMKYDSFDFAEMENDFSECIQKANSFNEIQFKYCGLDWKLEDFNKNIKDGKFFTIRR
;
A
#
# COMPACT_ATOMS: atom_id res chain seq x y z
N MET A 1 9.75 4.35 -35.35
CA MET A 1 9.56 5.23 -34.18
C MET A 1 10.81 5.12 -33.33
N GLU A 2 11.53 6.21 -33.14
CA GLU A 2 12.64 6.26 -32.18
C GLU A 2 12.08 6.70 -30.83
N ALA A 3 12.26 5.85 -29.82
CA ALA A 3 11.83 6.12 -28.45
C ALA A 3 12.99 5.81 -27.50
N ARG A 4 13.21 6.69 -26.51
CA ARG A 4 14.23 6.52 -25.47
C ARG A 4 13.72 7.04 -24.14
N ILE A 5 14.05 6.36 -23.07
CA ILE A 5 13.82 6.84 -21.70
C ILE A 5 14.95 7.83 -21.36
N LEU A 6 14.59 9.05 -20.96
CA LEU A 6 15.57 10.09 -20.57
C LEU A 6 15.89 10.05 -19.08
N GLN A 7 14.88 9.75 -18.25
CA GLN A 7 14.99 9.64 -16.81
C GLN A 7 13.87 8.72 -16.33
N GLU A 8 14.24 7.70 -15.56
CA GLU A 8 13.29 6.81 -14.90
C GLU A 8 12.69 7.48 -13.68
N PHE A 9 11.49 7.06 -13.31
CA PHE A 9 10.85 7.55 -12.09
C PHE A 9 11.59 7.02 -10.86
N CYS A 10 11.73 7.87 -9.85
CA CYS A 10 12.31 7.51 -8.55
C CYS A 10 11.68 8.43 -7.50
N GLY A 11 10.86 7.86 -6.63
CA GLY A 11 10.19 8.57 -5.54
C GLY A 11 10.62 8.03 -4.18
N VAL A 12 10.56 8.87 -3.15
CA VAL A 12 10.91 8.48 -1.78
C VAL A 12 9.78 8.84 -0.83
N ILE A 13 9.28 7.87 -0.07
CA ILE A 13 8.27 8.04 0.97
C ILE A 13 8.87 7.58 2.31
N ASN A 14 9.05 8.51 3.26
CA ASN A 14 9.66 8.26 4.58
C ASN A 14 10.95 7.41 4.51
N GLY A 15 11.82 7.70 3.54
CA GLY A 15 13.10 7.00 3.35
C GLY A 15 13.02 5.69 2.55
N ILE A 16 11.82 5.22 2.21
CA ILE A 16 11.61 4.09 1.30
C ILE A 16 11.60 4.58 -0.14
N THR A 17 12.46 4.00 -0.98
CA THR A 17 12.56 4.34 -2.41
C THR A 17 11.64 3.44 -3.22
N ILE A 18 10.83 4.03 -4.11
CA ILE A 18 9.90 3.35 -5.01
C ILE A 18 10.17 3.83 -6.44
N TYR A 19 10.40 2.88 -7.35
CA TYR A 19 10.79 3.16 -8.74
C TYR A 19 9.61 3.11 -9.72
N ASP A 20 8.53 2.41 -9.36
CA ASP A 20 7.31 2.43 -10.15
C ASP A 20 6.44 3.64 -9.76
N ARG A 21 6.08 4.44 -10.78
CA ARG A 21 5.31 5.67 -10.59
C ARG A 21 3.89 5.40 -10.06
N TYR A 22 3.22 4.39 -10.57
CA TYR A 22 1.85 4.08 -10.18
C TYR A 22 1.83 3.56 -8.75
N ILE A 23 2.73 2.64 -8.42
CA ILE A 23 2.88 2.14 -7.04
C ILE A 23 3.20 3.27 -6.08
N TYR A 24 4.10 4.19 -6.45
CA TYR A 24 4.43 5.34 -5.60
C TYR A 24 3.18 6.17 -5.26
N TYR A 25 2.39 6.56 -6.26
CA TYR A 25 1.21 7.39 -6.03
C TYR A 25 0.11 6.65 -5.27
N SER A 26 -0.11 5.36 -5.57
CA SER A 26 -1.09 4.55 -4.82
C SER A 26 -0.67 4.35 -3.37
N VAL A 27 0.61 4.10 -3.10
CA VAL A 27 1.14 4.03 -1.73
C VAL A 27 0.92 5.37 -1.03
N GLN A 28 1.32 6.49 -1.64
CA GLN A 28 1.13 7.81 -1.06
C GLN A 28 -0.35 8.07 -0.71
N TYR A 29 -1.26 7.81 -1.64
CA TYR A 29 -2.70 7.97 -1.43
C TYR A 29 -3.23 7.14 -0.26
N LEU A 30 -2.86 5.87 -0.17
CA LEU A 30 -3.30 4.99 0.91
C LEU A 30 -2.74 5.40 2.26
N LEU A 31 -1.49 5.89 2.31
CA LEU A 31 -0.90 6.43 3.53
C LEU A 31 -1.65 7.69 3.99
N GLU A 32 -1.99 8.60 3.07
CA GLU A 32 -2.82 9.77 3.38
C GLU A 32 -4.16 9.36 4.00
N LYS A 33 -4.84 8.32 3.45
CA LYS A 33 -6.10 7.80 4.01
C LYS A 33 -5.93 7.20 5.41
N ILE A 34 -4.82 6.53 5.67
CA ILE A 34 -4.49 5.98 7.00
C ILE A 34 -4.24 7.12 7.98
N GLU A 35 -3.47 8.13 7.59
CA GLU A 35 -3.14 9.29 8.43
C GLU A 35 -4.37 10.14 8.75
N GLU A 36 -5.23 10.40 7.76
CA GLU A 36 -6.51 11.10 7.94
C GLU A 36 -7.39 10.44 9.01
N LYS A 37 -7.35 9.10 9.09
CA LYS A 37 -8.25 8.34 9.97
C LYS A 37 -7.63 7.99 11.32
N PHE A 38 -6.38 7.54 11.34
CA PHE A 38 -5.72 6.99 12.53
C PHE A 38 -4.56 7.85 13.02
N GLY A 39 -4.15 8.87 12.25
CA GLY A 39 -2.92 9.62 12.47
C GLY A 39 -1.67 8.86 12.00
N PHE A 40 -0.50 9.41 12.33
CA PHE A 40 0.78 8.80 11.97
C PHE A 40 1.11 7.62 12.91
N VAL A 41 0.70 6.41 12.52
CA VAL A 41 0.71 5.21 13.39
C VAL A 41 1.52 4.02 12.84
N TYR A 42 2.18 4.19 11.70
CA TYR A 42 2.91 3.14 11.00
C TYR A 42 4.41 3.48 10.87
N ASN A 43 5.24 2.46 10.64
CA ASN A 43 6.69 2.60 10.43
C ASN A 43 7.08 2.41 8.95
N GLU A 44 8.37 2.60 8.65
CA GLU A 44 8.90 2.50 7.29
C GLU A 44 8.73 1.07 6.71
N LYS A 45 8.70 0.04 7.55
CA LYS A 45 8.43 -1.34 7.11
C LYS A 45 7.03 -1.49 6.55
N PHE A 46 6.04 -0.78 7.08
CA PHE A 46 4.69 -0.80 6.52
C PHE A 46 4.69 -0.31 5.08
N ILE A 47 5.38 0.80 4.80
CA ILE A 47 5.45 1.43 3.49
C ILE A 47 6.11 0.49 2.48
N LEU A 48 7.24 -0.12 2.88
CA LEU A 48 7.92 -1.12 2.07
C LEU A 48 6.99 -2.29 1.73
N TYR A 49 6.39 -2.92 2.75
CA TYR A 49 5.51 -4.07 2.54
C TYR A 49 4.26 -3.71 1.73
N LEU A 50 3.67 -2.52 1.93
CA LEU A 50 2.54 -2.06 1.15
C LEU A 50 2.93 -1.95 -0.34
N SER A 51 4.07 -1.34 -0.65
CA SER A 51 4.57 -1.23 -2.02
C SER A 51 4.83 -2.59 -2.68
N GLU A 52 5.50 -3.52 -1.99
CA GLU A 52 5.78 -4.88 -2.48
C GLU A 52 4.49 -5.70 -2.69
N ASN A 53 3.49 -5.52 -1.84
CA ASN A 53 2.21 -6.21 -1.97
C ASN A 53 1.40 -5.65 -3.15
N ILE A 54 1.38 -4.33 -3.36
CA ILE A 54 0.76 -3.70 -4.54
C ILE A 54 1.44 -4.18 -5.82
N GLU A 55 2.76 -4.25 -5.86
CA GLU A 55 3.51 -4.83 -6.98
C GLU A 55 3.12 -6.30 -7.21
N THR A 56 3.03 -7.08 -6.14
CA THR A 56 2.71 -8.51 -6.22
C THR A 56 1.31 -8.74 -6.80
N ILE A 57 0.31 -7.96 -6.38
CA ILE A 57 -1.05 -8.09 -6.93
C ILE A 57 -1.13 -7.55 -8.35
N SER A 58 -0.41 -6.48 -8.69
CA SER A 58 -0.42 -5.92 -10.05
C SER A 58 0.15 -6.89 -11.09
N MET A 59 1.10 -7.73 -10.69
CA MET A 59 1.69 -8.74 -11.57
C MET A 59 0.89 -10.05 -11.65
N LYS A 60 0.06 -10.35 -10.65
CA LYS A 60 -0.58 -11.69 -10.53
C LYS A 60 -2.05 -11.73 -10.88
N TYR A 61 -2.72 -10.58 -10.93
CA TYR A 61 -4.11 -10.49 -11.37
C TYR A 61 -4.13 -10.11 -12.86
N ASP A 62 -4.72 -10.96 -13.69
CA ASP A 62 -4.79 -10.74 -15.15
C ASP A 62 -5.55 -9.46 -15.52
N SER A 63 -6.49 -9.04 -14.68
CA SER A 63 -7.32 -7.84 -14.86
C SER A 63 -7.06 -6.80 -13.76
N PHE A 64 -5.80 -6.66 -13.31
CA PHE A 64 -5.47 -5.69 -12.28
C PHE A 64 -5.74 -4.26 -12.72
N ASP A 65 -6.42 -3.50 -11.86
CA ASP A 65 -6.65 -2.06 -12.03
C ASP A 65 -6.28 -1.31 -10.75
N PHE A 66 -5.46 -0.27 -10.91
CA PHE A 66 -5.00 0.55 -9.77
C PHE A 66 -6.14 1.31 -9.09
N ALA A 67 -7.13 1.80 -9.85
CA ALA A 67 -8.23 2.55 -9.27
C ALA A 67 -9.18 1.64 -8.49
N GLU A 68 -9.46 0.43 -8.99
CA GLU A 68 -10.19 -0.60 -8.23
C GLU A 68 -9.46 -0.96 -6.93
N MET A 69 -8.14 -1.19 -7.01
CA MET A 69 -7.32 -1.51 -5.84
C MET A 69 -7.31 -0.37 -4.81
N GLU A 70 -7.15 0.88 -5.25
CA GLU A 70 -7.21 2.05 -4.37
C GLU A 70 -8.58 2.20 -3.70
N ASN A 71 -9.67 1.94 -4.42
CA ASN A 71 -11.02 1.97 -3.86
C ASN A 71 -11.21 0.87 -2.80
N ASP A 72 -10.87 -0.38 -3.13
CA ASP A 72 -10.99 -1.52 -2.21
C ASP A 72 -10.17 -1.31 -0.94
N PHE A 73 -8.91 -0.87 -1.09
CA PHE A 73 -8.02 -0.67 0.04
C PHE A 73 -8.47 0.53 0.90
N SER A 74 -8.93 1.61 0.27
CA SER A 74 -9.53 2.75 0.97
C SER A 74 -10.77 2.33 1.76
N GLU A 75 -11.65 1.50 1.19
CA GLU A 75 -12.79 0.95 1.93
C GLU A 75 -12.36 0.12 3.14
N CYS A 76 -11.32 -0.71 3.00
CA CYS A 76 -10.79 -1.51 4.10
C CYS A 76 -10.28 -0.61 5.24
N ILE A 77 -9.55 0.46 4.90
CA ILE A 77 -9.09 1.48 5.85
C ILE A 77 -10.29 2.14 6.53
N GLN A 78 -11.30 2.55 5.76
CA GLN A 78 -12.49 3.22 6.27
C GLN A 78 -13.40 2.32 7.13
N LYS A 79 -13.38 1.00 6.94
CA LYS A 79 -14.16 0.04 7.75
C LYS A 79 -13.47 -0.36 9.06
N ALA A 80 -12.14 -0.32 9.14
CA ALA A 80 -11.39 -0.73 10.34
C ALA A 80 -11.53 0.26 11.52
N ASN A 81 -11.60 -0.20 12.77
CA ASN A 81 -11.68 0.74 13.92
C ASN A 81 -10.30 1.19 14.41
N SER A 82 -9.24 0.44 14.07
CA SER A 82 -7.85 0.78 14.38
C SER A 82 -6.93 0.32 13.25
N PHE A 83 -5.70 0.84 13.21
CA PHE A 83 -4.71 0.47 12.19
C PHE A 83 -4.43 -1.04 12.15
N ASN A 84 -4.33 -1.70 13.31
CA ASN A 84 -4.07 -3.13 13.39
C ASN A 84 -5.29 -4.00 12.99
N GLU A 85 -6.46 -3.41 12.81
CA GLU A 85 -7.67 -4.08 12.33
C GLU A 85 -7.86 -3.98 10.81
N ILE A 86 -6.99 -3.24 10.10
CA ILE A 86 -7.07 -3.15 8.65
C ILE A 86 -6.82 -4.54 8.05
N GLN A 87 -7.76 -5.00 7.23
CA GLN A 87 -7.64 -6.21 6.44
C GLN A 87 -7.83 -5.86 4.97
N PHE A 88 -6.72 -5.72 4.26
CA PHE A 88 -6.73 -5.40 2.83
C PHE A 88 -7.22 -6.58 2.00
N LYS A 89 -8.05 -6.26 1.01
CA LYS A 89 -8.61 -7.21 0.04
C LYS A 89 -8.61 -6.54 -1.33
N TYR A 90 -8.44 -7.32 -2.38
CA TYR A 90 -8.62 -6.87 -3.76
C TYR A 90 -9.63 -7.77 -4.46
N CYS A 91 -10.67 -7.18 -5.04
CA CYS A 91 -11.84 -7.87 -5.57
C CYS A 91 -12.45 -8.87 -4.57
N GLY A 92 -12.44 -8.51 -3.28
CA GLY A 92 -12.94 -9.36 -2.18
C GLY A 92 -12.03 -10.52 -1.76
N LEU A 93 -10.85 -10.68 -2.37
CA LEU A 93 -9.89 -11.74 -2.09
C LEU A 93 -8.63 -11.20 -1.39
N ASP A 94 -8.06 -11.99 -0.47
CA ASP A 94 -6.81 -11.66 0.24
C ASP A 94 -5.67 -12.66 0.00
N TRP A 95 -5.80 -13.64 -0.91
CA TRP A 95 -4.81 -14.71 -1.14
C TRP A 95 -3.37 -14.25 -1.47
N LYS A 96 -3.16 -12.96 -1.79
CA LYS A 96 -1.84 -12.32 -1.96
C LYS A 96 -1.47 -11.30 -0.89
N LEU A 97 -2.38 -11.06 0.04
CA LEU A 97 -2.30 -10.09 1.12
C LEU A 97 -2.36 -10.77 2.49
N GLU A 98 -2.56 -12.09 2.57
CA GLU A 98 -2.67 -12.86 3.82
C GLU A 98 -1.52 -12.57 4.80
N ASP A 99 -0.28 -12.69 4.34
CA ASP A 99 0.91 -12.43 5.18
C ASP A 99 1.01 -10.96 5.58
N PHE A 100 0.64 -10.05 4.68
CA PHE A 100 0.64 -8.61 4.96
C PHE A 100 -0.41 -8.25 6.03
N ASN A 101 -1.64 -8.72 5.86
CA ASN A 101 -2.74 -8.57 6.81
C ASN A 101 -2.40 -9.18 8.17
N LYS A 102 -1.77 -10.36 8.18
CA LYS A 102 -1.30 -10.99 9.41
C LYS A 102 -0.26 -10.12 10.12
N ASN A 103 0.70 -9.56 9.40
CA ASN A 103 1.73 -8.69 9.98
C ASN A 103 1.16 -7.37 10.55
N ILE A 104 0.12 -6.81 9.91
CA ILE A 104 -0.65 -5.67 10.43
C ILE A 104 -1.31 -6.06 11.76
N LYS A 105 -2.05 -7.17 11.76
CA LYS A 105 -2.76 -7.67 12.94
C LYS A 105 -1.83 -8.00 14.11
N ASP A 106 -0.66 -8.56 13.82
CA ASP A 106 0.39 -8.87 14.79
C ASP A 106 1.08 -7.61 15.34
N GLY A 107 0.73 -6.42 14.84
CA GLY A 107 1.27 -5.13 15.29
C GLY A 107 2.72 -4.88 14.87
N LYS A 108 3.26 -5.63 13.91
CA LYS A 108 4.66 -5.50 13.46
C LYS A 108 4.97 -4.14 12.83
N PHE A 109 3.94 -3.49 12.33
CA PHE A 109 3.99 -2.21 11.65
C PHE A 109 3.60 -1.03 12.54
N PHE A 110 2.95 -1.31 13.67
CA PHE A 110 2.45 -0.27 14.54
C PHE A 110 3.59 0.48 15.22
N THR A 111 3.51 1.80 15.25
CA THR A 111 4.46 2.65 15.96
C THR A 111 3.73 3.84 16.55
N ILE A 112 3.98 4.13 17.82
CA ILE A 112 3.54 5.36 18.47
C ILE A 112 4.71 6.33 18.38
N ARG A 113 4.63 7.32 17.48
CA ARG A 113 5.49 8.51 17.60
C ARG A 113 4.82 9.44 18.63
N ARG A 114 5.46 9.56 19.80
CA ARG A 114 5.11 10.55 20.84
C ARG A 114 5.61 11.93 20.44
#